data_AF-A0A7V4Q4N1-F1
#
_entry.id   AF-A0A7V4Q4N1-F1
#
_cell.length_a   1.000
_cell.length_b   1.000
_cell.length_c   1.000
_cell.angle_alpha   90.00
_cell.angle_beta   90.00
_cell.angle_gamma   90.00
#
_symmetry.space_group_name_H-M   'P 1'
#
loop_
_entity.id
_entity.type
_entity.pdbx_description
1 polymer ?
#
loop_
_entity_poly.entity_id
_entity_poly.type
_entity_poly.pdbx_seq_one_letter_code
_entity_poly.pdbx_strand_id
1 'polypeptide(L)'
;LELYPPTWEAQIQERTSWSCAHGVERWNSDCGCNSGGYSSWNQQWRTPLRASLDWLRDRLAAGFAQKGAQFFKDPWQARDAYVEVVLNREMEQAERFLAKHAVRELDAAGKITALKLLEMQRHAMLMYTSCGWFFDELSGIETVQVIDYASRALQLSDGIFEEGLEKAFLGRIKEAKSNIPENRDGLWIYENFVIPKRLDLIKVGAHYAFSSLYEEFEEHSQIYCYAIAKQDYSKISRPDASIAMGRIHIASEITEEQDCLTFCAMRLGSHDFKGGVVNKCGAEAYASMKEEMSTAFDKGLYTDLVLLMDRHFGTHNYSLTNLFTDEKRKILNIIIDKNIAEGINDYQAMFERSRSLMEFIYDVHMPMPQVFLLAAQPALNAALKTALIQEEIDTEAVQRIVAQVRKWQVKVDEPETEFFMRRHAESLSRALTEDPSNLHLMAEIQRYMDLLDEIPINIVLWQVQNDYYLMAKTIYPEYLARAGSGEEGSGIWLDAFRRLGERFRFNLGAVLPEA
;
A
#
# COMPACT_ATOMS: atom_id res chain seq x y z
N LEU A 1 9.74 26.08 -37.34
CA LEU A 1 10.89 26.93 -37.77
C LEU A 1 10.80 27.33 -39.25
N GLU A 2 10.18 26.55 -40.13
CA GLU A 2 10.02 26.91 -41.56
C GLU A 2 9.11 28.13 -41.81
N LEU A 3 8.06 28.33 -41.00
CA LEU A 3 7.15 29.48 -41.15
C LEU A 3 7.65 30.76 -40.45
N TYR A 4 8.49 30.60 -39.42
CA TYR A 4 9.07 31.69 -38.64
C TYR A 4 10.50 31.30 -38.28
N PRO A 5 11.47 31.60 -39.15
CA PRO A 5 12.88 31.29 -38.90
C PRO A 5 13.40 32.14 -37.72
N PRO A 6 14.27 31.57 -36.87
CA PRO A 6 14.82 32.28 -35.73
C PRO A 6 15.73 33.40 -36.24
N THR A 7 15.49 34.62 -35.77
CA THR A 7 16.29 35.80 -36.12
C THR A 7 17.30 36.18 -35.02
N TRP A 8 17.27 35.46 -33.90
CA TRP A 8 18.12 35.67 -32.74
C TRP A 8 18.71 34.33 -32.32
N GLU A 9 19.97 34.37 -31.92
CA GLU A 9 20.67 33.25 -31.30
C GLU A 9 20.98 33.59 -29.85
N ALA A 10 20.85 32.61 -28.98
CA ALA A 10 21.25 32.71 -27.58
C ALA A 10 22.25 31.60 -27.29
N GLN A 11 23.36 31.95 -26.63
CA GLN A 11 24.33 30.98 -26.16
C GLN A 11 23.98 30.56 -24.73
N ILE A 12 23.88 29.26 -24.49
CA ILE A 12 23.70 28.71 -23.15
C ILE A 12 25.07 28.60 -22.50
N GLN A 13 25.20 29.14 -21.28
CA GLN A 13 26.36 28.83 -20.47
C GLN A 13 26.24 27.37 -19.99
N GLU A 14 27.19 26.54 -20.42
CA GLU A 14 27.26 25.12 -20.07
C GLU A 14 27.31 24.93 -18.55
N ARG A 15 26.76 23.81 -18.08
CA ARG A 15 26.76 23.40 -16.65
C ARG A 15 26.10 24.40 -15.70
N THR A 16 25.21 25.25 -16.18
CA THR A 16 24.31 26.06 -15.34
C THR A 16 23.10 25.25 -14.88
N SER A 17 22.42 25.73 -13.83
CA SER A 17 21.12 25.22 -13.43
C SER A 17 20.22 26.35 -12.93
N TRP A 18 18.92 26.13 -12.96
CA TRP A 18 17.92 27.07 -12.44
C TRP A 18 17.80 27.09 -10.91
N SER A 19 18.39 26.12 -10.20
CA SER A 19 18.16 25.88 -8.77
C SER A 19 19.44 25.80 -7.92
N CYS A 20 20.58 26.13 -8.51
CA CYS A 20 21.85 26.29 -7.80
C CYS A 20 22.66 27.43 -8.42
N ALA A 21 23.07 28.38 -7.57
CA ALA A 21 23.91 29.51 -7.96
C ALA A 21 25.31 29.08 -8.46
N HIS A 22 25.71 27.85 -8.16
CA HIS A 22 26.98 27.23 -8.56
C HIS A 22 26.82 26.28 -9.76
N GLY A 23 25.77 26.46 -10.57
CA GLY A 23 25.52 25.64 -11.76
C GLY A 23 25.01 24.25 -11.40
N VAL A 24 25.63 23.20 -11.93
CA VAL A 24 25.25 21.80 -11.63
C VAL A 24 25.98 21.22 -10.40
N GLU A 25 26.71 22.05 -9.66
CA GLU A 25 27.57 21.55 -8.58
C GLU A 25 26.78 20.98 -7.39
N ARG A 26 25.52 21.37 -7.21
CA ARG A 26 24.59 20.74 -6.26
C ARG A 26 24.50 19.23 -6.43
N TRP A 27 24.61 18.70 -7.66
CA TRP A 27 24.52 17.26 -7.96
C TRP A 27 25.89 16.56 -8.05
N ASN A 28 26.96 17.23 -7.61
CA ASN A 28 28.33 16.75 -7.77
C ASN A 28 29.12 16.81 -6.45
N SER A 29 29.11 17.97 -5.77
CA SER A 29 29.95 18.20 -4.59
C SER A 29 29.27 19.09 -3.54
N ASP A 30 30.02 19.38 -2.48
CA ASP A 30 29.63 20.34 -1.44
C ASP A 30 29.80 21.78 -1.92
N CYS A 31 28.83 22.26 -2.72
CA CYS A 31 28.75 23.66 -3.11
C CYS A 31 28.11 24.56 -2.04
N GLY A 32 27.83 24.04 -0.84
CA GLY A 32 27.16 24.74 0.25
C GLY A 32 25.66 24.98 0.06
N CYS A 33 25.09 24.69 -1.12
CA CYS A 33 23.65 24.76 -1.34
C CYS A 33 22.94 23.59 -0.63
N ASN A 34 22.12 23.95 0.36
CA ASN A 34 21.32 23.04 1.18
C ASN A 34 19.83 23.44 1.20
N SER A 35 18.98 22.58 1.78
CA SER A 35 17.54 22.80 1.92
C SER A 35 17.16 23.70 3.10
N GLY A 36 18.13 24.06 3.96
CA GLY A 36 17.94 24.93 5.11
C GLY A 36 17.38 24.23 6.35
N GLY A 37 17.18 22.92 6.33
CA GLY A 37 16.60 22.17 7.46
C GLY A 37 17.50 22.10 8.69
N TYR A 38 18.83 22.02 8.49
CA TYR A 38 19.81 21.87 9.57
C TYR A 38 21.09 22.67 9.28
N SER A 39 21.40 23.65 10.12
CA SER A 39 22.54 24.57 9.91
C SER A 39 23.91 23.94 10.07
N SER A 40 24.01 22.80 10.77
CA SER A 40 25.26 22.07 11.00
C SER A 40 25.58 21.03 9.93
N TRP A 41 24.67 20.77 9.00
CA TRP A 41 24.82 19.73 7.99
C TRP A 41 25.63 20.23 6.79
N ASN A 42 26.36 19.32 6.16
CA ASN A 42 27.15 19.58 4.96
C ASN A 42 26.84 18.55 3.87
N GLN A 43 27.37 18.79 2.67
CA GLN A 43 27.10 17.96 1.49
C GLN A 43 28.36 17.25 0.98
N GLN A 44 29.36 17.07 1.84
CA GLN A 44 30.64 16.43 1.49
C GLN A 44 30.48 14.98 1.04
N TRP A 45 29.38 14.32 1.40
CA TRP A 45 29.05 12.96 0.97
C TRP A 45 28.75 12.83 -0.52
N ARG A 46 28.39 13.92 -1.21
CA ARG A 46 28.04 13.88 -2.65
C ARG A 46 29.23 13.42 -3.49
N THR A 47 30.41 14.00 -3.27
CA THR A 47 31.62 13.66 -4.04
C THR A 47 31.99 12.16 -3.97
N PRO A 48 32.15 11.53 -2.78
CA PRO A 48 32.48 10.11 -2.69
C PRO A 48 31.34 9.21 -3.18
N LEU A 49 30.07 9.58 -2.98
CA LEU A 49 28.95 8.83 -3.56
C LEU A 49 29.03 8.86 -5.10
N ARG A 50 29.19 10.04 -5.69
CA ARG A 50 29.28 10.23 -7.14
C ARG A 50 30.43 9.43 -7.74
N ALA A 51 31.61 9.53 -7.14
CA ALA A 51 32.78 8.75 -7.56
C ALA A 51 32.53 7.24 -7.48
N SER A 52 31.78 6.77 -6.47
CA SER A 52 31.43 5.35 -6.32
C SER A 52 30.47 4.88 -7.43
N LEU A 53 29.47 5.70 -7.77
CA LEU A 53 28.51 5.41 -8.84
C LEU A 53 29.13 5.51 -10.23
N ASP A 54 30.02 6.49 -10.47
CA ASP A 54 30.75 6.62 -11.73
C ASP A 54 31.63 5.39 -11.95
N TRP A 55 32.35 4.96 -10.90
CA TRP A 55 33.14 3.73 -10.95
C TRP A 55 32.27 2.50 -11.26
N LEU A 56 31.11 2.35 -10.61
CA LEU A 56 30.21 1.24 -10.84
C LEU A 56 29.67 1.27 -12.28
N ARG A 57 29.20 2.43 -12.76
CA ARG A 57 28.73 2.63 -14.13
C ARG A 57 29.77 2.15 -15.14
N ASP A 58 31.01 2.60 -15.00
CA ASP A 58 32.06 2.30 -15.98
C ASP A 58 32.39 0.80 -16.01
N ARG A 59 32.38 0.13 -14.85
CA ARG A 59 32.54 -1.33 -14.76
C ARG A 59 31.39 -2.09 -15.42
N LEU A 60 30.16 -1.69 -15.13
CA LEU A 60 28.96 -2.31 -15.72
C LEU A 60 28.87 -2.05 -17.22
N ALA A 61 29.27 -0.86 -17.70
CA ALA A 61 29.33 -0.52 -19.12
C ALA A 61 30.33 -1.39 -19.89
N ALA A 62 31.53 -1.60 -19.33
CA ALA A 62 32.52 -2.48 -19.94
C ALA A 62 32.03 -3.94 -20.00
N GLY A 63 31.49 -4.45 -18.88
CA GLY A 63 30.90 -5.80 -18.82
C GLY A 63 29.72 -5.97 -19.78
N PHE A 64 28.85 -4.96 -19.88
CA PHE A 64 27.72 -4.95 -20.81
C PHE A 64 28.17 -4.99 -22.27
N ALA A 65 29.15 -4.18 -22.67
CA ALA A 65 29.66 -4.21 -24.04
C ALA A 65 30.27 -5.58 -24.39
N GLN A 66 31.07 -6.16 -23.48
CA GLN A 66 31.72 -7.45 -23.70
C GLN A 66 30.73 -8.62 -23.73
N LYS A 67 29.87 -8.73 -22.72
CA LYS A 67 28.93 -9.85 -22.58
C LYS A 67 27.74 -9.68 -23.52
N GLY A 68 27.24 -8.45 -23.67
CA GLY A 68 26.12 -8.11 -24.54
C GLY A 68 26.40 -8.40 -26.01
N ALA A 69 27.65 -8.31 -26.48
CA ALA A 69 28.02 -8.67 -27.86
C ALA A 69 27.77 -10.16 -28.20
N GLN A 70 27.59 -11.02 -27.19
CA GLN A 70 27.22 -12.42 -27.39
C GLN A 70 25.70 -12.59 -27.66
N PHE A 71 24.90 -11.59 -27.31
CA PHE A 71 23.43 -11.64 -27.35
C PHE A 71 22.84 -10.65 -28.36
N PHE A 72 23.41 -9.45 -28.53
CA PHE A 72 22.85 -8.35 -29.32
C PHE A 72 23.72 -7.98 -30.53
N LYS A 73 23.08 -7.66 -31.66
CA LYS A 73 23.74 -7.18 -32.89
C LYS A 73 24.59 -5.94 -32.63
N ASP A 74 24.02 -5.01 -31.87
CA ASP A 74 24.68 -3.85 -31.29
C ASP A 74 24.14 -3.66 -29.86
N PRO A 75 24.94 -3.92 -28.81
CA PRO A 75 24.50 -3.81 -27.42
C PRO A 75 24.02 -2.40 -27.04
N TRP A 76 24.68 -1.36 -27.53
CA TRP A 76 24.36 0.03 -27.15
C TRP A 76 23.07 0.51 -27.82
N GLN A 77 22.89 0.16 -29.09
CA GLN A 77 21.64 0.40 -29.80
C GLN A 77 20.47 -0.37 -29.17
N ALA A 78 20.68 -1.64 -28.79
CA ALA A 78 19.66 -2.41 -28.08
C ALA A 78 19.30 -1.75 -26.74
N ARG A 79 20.29 -1.29 -25.96
CA ARG A 79 20.06 -0.57 -24.70
C ARG A 79 19.24 0.71 -24.89
N ASP A 80 19.47 1.48 -25.96
CA ASP A 80 18.67 2.69 -26.24
C ASP A 80 17.23 2.33 -26.67
N ALA A 81 17.07 1.31 -27.51
CA ALA A 81 15.78 0.83 -27.97
C ALA A 81 14.96 0.13 -26.86
N TYR A 82 15.60 -0.29 -25.77
CA TYR A 82 14.94 -1.03 -24.68
C TYR A 82 13.82 -0.24 -23.99
N VAL A 83 13.74 1.08 -24.19
CA VAL A 83 12.59 1.89 -23.79
C VAL A 83 11.26 1.32 -24.32
N GLU A 84 11.25 0.67 -25.48
CA GLU A 84 10.07 -0.01 -26.04
C GLU A 84 9.51 -1.07 -25.08
N VAL A 85 10.38 -1.83 -24.40
CA VAL A 85 10.01 -2.84 -23.39
C VAL A 85 9.75 -2.21 -22.03
N VAL A 86 10.42 -1.11 -21.70
CA VAL A 86 10.15 -0.40 -20.43
C VAL A 86 8.73 0.18 -20.41
N LEU A 87 8.28 0.70 -21.55
CA LEU A 87 6.94 1.29 -21.71
C LEU A 87 5.82 0.24 -21.82
N ASN A 88 6.13 -0.95 -22.34
CA ASN A 88 5.21 -2.10 -22.33
C ASN A 88 5.94 -3.37 -21.86
N ARG A 89 5.58 -3.82 -20.65
CA ARG A 89 6.18 -4.96 -19.95
C ARG A 89 5.54 -6.31 -20.28
N GLU A 90 4.68 -6.39 -21.29
CA GLU A 90 4.11 -7.64 -21.76
C GLU A 90 5.21 -8.56 -22.35
N MET A 91 5.08 -9.86 -22.10
CA MET A 91 6.02 -10.88 -22.60
C MET A 91 6.19 -10.82 -24.13
N GLU A 92 5.11 -10.60 -24.88
CA GLU A 92 5.18 -10.47 -26.33
C GLU A 92 6.07 -9.31 -26.80
N GLN A 93 6.09 -8.20 -26.06
CA GLN A 93 6.91 -7.05 -26.41
C GLN A 93 8.40 -7.37 -26.19
N ALA A 94 8.73 -8.05 -25.09
CA ALA A 94 10.09 -8.51 -24.83
C ALA A 94 10.57 -9.51 -25.91
N GLU A 95 9.72 -10.46 -26.30
CA GLU A 95 10.03 -11.44 -27.36
C GLU A 95 10.28 -10.76 -28.71
N ARG A 96 9.41 -9.83 -29.12
CA ARG A 96 9.58 -9.06 -30.37
C ARG A 96 10.87 -8.24 -30.34
N PHE A 97 11.17 -7.61 -29.20
CA PHE A 97 12.39 -6.85 -29.01
C PHE A 97 13.64 -7.73 -29.17
N LEU A 98 13.67 -8.90 -28.49
CA LEU A 98 14.79 -9.83 -28.58
C LEU A 98 14.94 -10.39 -30.00
N ALA A 99 13.86 -10.76 -30.69
CA ALA A 99 13.92 -11.22 -32.08
C ALA A 99 14.51 -10.16 -33.04
N LYS A 100 14.23 -8.88 -32.80
CA LYS A 100 14.75 -7.75 -33.59
C LYS A 100 16.23 -7.49 -33.32
N HIS A 101 16.63 -7.43 -32.05
CA HIS A 101 17.95 -6.96 -31.63
C HIS A 101 18.99 -8.06 -31.37
N ALA A 102 18.58 -9.30 -31.15
CA ALA A 102 19.50 -10.39 -30.85
C ALA A 102 20.33 -10.83 -32.09
N VAL A 103 21.56 -11.29 -31.87
CA VAL A 103 22.43 -11.82 -32.95
C VAL A 103 21.91 -13.14 -33.53
N ARG A 104 21.09 -13.85 -32.76
CA ARG A 104 20.49 -15.15 -33.08
C ARG A 104 19.25 -15.36 -32.21
N GLU A 105 18.50 -16.42 -32.50
CA GLU A 105 17.45 -16.90 -31.60
C GLU A 105 18.07 -17.36 -30.27
N LEU A 106 17.54 -16.86 -29.15
CA LEU A 106 18.03 -17.13 -27.81
C LEU A 106 17.18 -18.22 -27.14
N ASP A 107 17.86 -19.15 -26.47
CA ASP A 107 17.19 -20.08 -25.55
C ASP A 107 16.76 -19.36 -24.25
N ALA A 108 16.01 -20.05 -23.39
CA ALA A 108 15.48 -19.46 -22.16
C ALA A 108 16.58 -18.82 -21.27
N ALA A 109 17.70 -19.51 -21.09
CA ALA A 109 18.82 -18.99 -20.30
C ALA A 109 19.46 -17.75 -20.95
N GLY A 110 19.58 -17.75 -22.28
CA GLY A 110 20.06 -16.62 -23.06
C GLY A 110 19.14 -15.41 -22.98
N LYS A 111 17.81 -15.60 -23.04
CA LYS A 111 16.82 -14.52 -22.86
C LYS A 111 16.93 -13.88 -21.50
N ILE A 112 16.97 -14.69 -20.43
CA ILE A 112 17.15 -14.19 -19.06
C ILE A 112 18.42 -13.36 -18.95
N THR A 113 19.55 -13.86 -19.47
CA THR A 113 20.82 -13.14 -19.42
C THR A 113 20.76 -11.82 -20.20
N ALA A 114 20.16 -11.83 -21.39
CA ALA A 114 19.99 -10.64 -22.23
C ALA A 114 19.12 -9.57 -21.54
N LEU A 115 18.00 -9.96 -20.94
CA LEU A 115 17.11 -9.06 -20.21
C LEU A 115 17.77 -8.53 -18.93
N LYS A 116 18.48 -9.37 -18.16
CA LYS A 116 19.25 -8.92 -16.98
C LYS A 116 20.31 -7.87 -17.35
N LEU A 117 21.01 -8.05 -18.47
CA LEU A 117 21.99 -7.06 -18.98
C LEU A 117 21.36 -5.70 -19.31
N LEU A 118 20.17 -5.70 -19.93
CA LEU A 118 19.46 -4.47 -20.28
C LEU A 118 18.89 -3.76 -19.04
N GLU A 119 18.27 -4.50 -18.12
CA GLU A 119 17.79 -3.96 -16.84
C GLU A 119 18.95 -3.45 -15.97
N MET A 120 20.11 -4.11 -16.00
CA MET A 120 21.30 -3.66 -15.30
C MET A 120 21.75 -2.27 -15.82
N GLN A 121 21.78 -2.07 -17.14
CA GLN A 121 22.08 -0.76 -17.73
C GLN A 121 21.00 0.29 -17.39
N ARG A 122 19.73 -0.11 -17.38
CA ARG A 122 18.64 0.76 -16.91
C ARG A 122 18.88 1.23 -15.48
N HIS A 123 19.21 0.32 -14.56
CA HIS A 123 19.50 0.67 -13.17
C HIS A 123 20.79 1.50 -13.02
N ALA A 124 21.79 1.28 -13.87
CA ALA A 124 22.98 2.13 -13.94
C ALA A 124 22.66 3.58 -14.39
N MET A 125 21.57 3.80 -15.13
CA MET A 125 21.05 5.15 -15.42
C MET A 125 20.21 5.70 -14.26
N LEU A 126 19.34 4.88 -13.67
CA LEU A 126 18.45 5.29 -12.58
C LEU A 126 19.19 5.73 -11.31
N MET A 127 20.36 5.17 -11.03
CA MET A 127 21.20 5.62 -9.90
C MET A 127 21.72 7.08 -10.06
N TYR A 128 21.44 7.76 -11.17
CA TYR A 128 21.71 9.19 -11.33
C TYR A 128 20.46 10.08 -11.23
N THR A 129 19.37 9.55 -10.68
CA THR A 129 18.14 10.33 -10.43
C THR A 129 18.46 11.58 -9.59
N SER A 130 18.14 12.75 -10.12
CA SER A 130 18.60 14.04 -9.59
C SER A 130 18.10 14.36 -8.17
N CYS A 131 16.93 13.84 -7.78
CA CYS A 131 16.37 14.04 -6.44
C CYS A 131 17.29 13.49 -5.34
N GLY A 132 18.02 12.39 -5.62
CA GLY A 132 18.95 11.77 -4.67
C GLY A 132 20.20 12.60 -4.35
N TRP A 133 20.33 13.80 -4.91
CA TRP A 133 21.43 14.72 -4.66
C TRP A 133 20.96 16.08 -4.18
N PHE A 134 19.66 16.35 -4.24
CA PHE A 134 19.13 17.69 -4.04
C PHE A 134 19.15 18.11 -2.56
N PHE A 135 18.83 17.16 -1.67
CA PHE A 135 18.73 17.34 -0.23
C PHE A 135 20.08 17.14 0.46
N ASP A 136 20.05 17.31 1.78
CA ASP A 136 21.24 17.56 2.58
C ASP A 136 21.89 16.28 3.10
N GLU A 137 21.15 15.16 3.10
CA GLU A 137 21.49 13.97 3.86
C GLU A 137 21.61 12.70 3.01
N LEU A 138 22.71 11.96 3.24
CA LEU A 138 23.02 10.70 2.59
C LEU A 138 22.00 9.59 2.88
N SER A 139 21.46 9.58 4.10
CA SER A 139 20.44 8.63 4.55
C SER A 139 18.99 9.06 4.23
N GLY A 140 18.81 10.17 3.52
CA GLY A 140 17.50 10.61 3.02
C GLY A 140 16.90 9.60 2.03
N ILE A 141 15.57 9.55 1.96
CA ILE A 141 14.84 8.54 1.15
C ILE A 141 15.25 8.59 -0.33
N GLU A 142 15.52 9.79 -0.86
CA GLU A 142 15.91 10.00 -2.25
C GLU A 142 17.32 9.48 -2.53
N THR A 143 18.27 9.76 -1.63
CA THR A 143 19.65 9.30 -1.77
C THR A 143 19.74 7.79 -1.58
N VAL A 144 19.03 7.24 -0.60
CA VAL A 144 18.91 5.79 -0.39
C VAL A 144 18.32 5.12 -1.63
N GLN A 145 17.33 5.72 -2.30
CA GLN A 145 16.78 5.18 -3.55
C GLN A 145 17.82 5.09 -4.69
N VAL A 146 18.74 6.07 -4.78
CA VAL A 146 19.88 5.99 -5.72
C VAL A 146 20.80 4.82 -5.39
N ILE A 147 21.06 4.58 -4.10
CA ILE A 147 21.86 3.45 -3.64
C ILE A 147 21.11 2.12 -3.87
N ASP A 148 19.79 2.07 -3.72
CA ASP A 148 18.93 0.93 -4.05
C ASP A 148 19.06 0.58 -5.54
N TYR A 149 19.10 1.57 -6.44
CA TYR A 149 19.34 1.33 -7.87
C TYR A 149 20.74 0.77 -8.15
N ALA A 150 21.77 1.28 -7.48
CA ALA A 150 23.13 0.73 -7.59
C ALA A 150 23.19 -0.73 -7.11
N SER A 151 22.55 -1.03 -5.98
CA SER A 151 22.39 -2.39 -5.44
C SER A 151 21.66 -3.32 -6.41
N ARG A 152 20.60 -2.84 -7.08
CA ARG A 152 19.89 -3.64 -8.08
C ARG A 152 20.73 -3.89 -9.33
N ALA A 153 21.51 -2.92 -9.78
CA ALA A 153 22.45 -3.12 -10.88
C ALA A 153 23.52 -4.17 -10.53
N LEU A 154 24.06 -4.13 -9.31
CA LEU A 154 24.97 -5.16 -8.79
C LEU A 154 24.32 -6.55 -8.75
N GLN A 155 23.09 -6.64 -8.24
CA GLN A 155 22.35 -7.90 -8.19
C GLN A 155 22.07 -8.49 -9.58
N LEU A 156 21.73 -7.64 -10.56
CA LEU A 156 21.49 -8.09 -11.94
C LEU A 156 22.79 -8.53 -12.63
N SER A 157 23.93 -8.01 -12.21
CA SER A 157 25.25 -8.40 -12.71
C SER A 157 25.80 -9.69 -12.09
N ASP A 158 25.22 -10.14 -10.98
CA ASP A 158 25.66 -11.34 -10.27
C ASP A 158 25.46 -12.60 -11.12
N GLY A 159 26.45 -13.49 -11.10
CA GLY A 159 26.53 -14.66 -11.99
C GLY A 159 26.79 -14.35 -13.47
N ILE A 160 26.87 -13.07 -13.87
CA ILE A 160 27.18 -12.65 -15.25
C ILE A 160 28.62 -12.12 -15.37
N PHE A 161 29.09 -11.36 -14.38
CA PHE A 161 30.42 -10.76 -14.35
C PHE A 161 31.32 -11.35 -13.25
N GLU A 162 32.56 -10.83 -13.15
CA GLU A 162 33.53 -11.25 -12.15
C GLU A 162 33.03 -11.06 -10.71
N GLU A 163 33.35 -12.03 -9.85
CA GLU A 163 33.01 -11.98 -8.43
C GLU A 163 33.69 -10.79 -7.72
N GLY A 164 33.01 -10.23 -6.72
CA GLY A 164 33.57 -9.19 -5.85
C GLY A 164 33.31 -7.74 -6.30
N LEU A 165 32.57 -7.52 -7.39
CA LEU A 165 32.16 -6.17 -7.82
C LEU A 165 31.39 -5.42 -6.72
N GLU A 166 30.43 -6.09 -6.08
CA GLU A 166 29.67 -5.54 -4.94
C GLU A 166 30.60 -5.19 -3.77
N LYS A 167 31.49 -6.10 -3.37
CA LYS A 167 32.47 -5.84 -2.29
C LYS A 167 33.35 -4.62 -2.58
N ALA A 168 33.80 -4.46 -3.82
CA ALA A 168 34.58 -3.31 -4.24
C ALA A 168 33.76 -2.00 -4.24
N PHE A 169 32.49 -2.05 -4.64
CA PHE A 169 31.57 -0.91 -4.52
C PHE A 169 31.37 -0.50 -3.06
N LEU A 170 31.14 -1.46 -2.17
CA LEU A 170 30.95 -1.23 -0.73
C LEU A 170 32.17 -0.58 -0.08
N GLY A 171 33.38 -0.95 -0.50
CA GLY A 171 34.61 -0.30 -0.06
C GLY A 171 34.69 1.19 -0.43
N ARG A 172 34.04 1.61 -1.51
CA ARG A 172 34.04 2.99 -2.00
C ARG A 172 32.93 3.83 -1.39
N ILE A 173 31.71 3.28 -1.34
CA ILE A 173 30.55 4.03 -0.81
C ILE A 173 30.71 4.36 0.68
N LYS A 174 31.52 3.59 1.41
CA LYS A 174 31.93 3.87 2.79
C LYS A 174 32.53 5.27 2.99
N GLU A 175 33.14 5.85 1.96
CA GLU A 175 33.72 7.20 2.05
C GLU A 175 32.66 8.31 2.10
N ALA A 176 31.42 8.03 1.70
CA ALA A 176 30.30 8.96 1.87
C ALA A 176 29.82 8.95 3.33
N LYS A 177 29.98 10.08 4.03
CA LYS A 177 29.62 10.20 5.46
C LYS A 177 28.24 10.82 5.65
N SER A 178 27.43 10.19 6.50
CA SER A 178 26.12 10.70 6.91
C SER A 178 26.29 11.90 7.84
N ASN A 179 25.40 12.89 7.77
CA ASN A 179 25.34 13.95 8.79
C ASN A 179 24.73 13.44 10.10
N ILE A 180 24.00 12.31 10.06
CA ILE A 180 23.42 11.62 11.21
C ILE A 180 24.45 10.61 11.76
N PRO A 181 24.98 10.78 12.98
CA PRO A 181 26.01 9.91 13.57
C PRO A 181 25.60 8.43 13.65
N GLU A 182 24.33 8.15 13.94
CA GLU A 182 23.77 6.80 14.05
C GLU A 182 23.86 6.05 12.72
N ASN A 183 23.69 6.76 11.60
CA ASN A 183 23.72 6.21 10.25
C ASN A 183 25.15 6.11 9.68
N ARG A 184 26.14 6.71 10.34
CA ARG A 184 27.58 6.61 10.05
C ARG A 184 27.97 6.98 8.62
N ASP A 185 27.91 6.04 7.69
CA ASP A 185 28.41 6.18 6.32
C ASP A 185 27.64 5.32 5.33
N GLY A 186 27.98 5.45 4.05
CA GLY A 186 27.30 4.76 2.95
C GLY A 186 27.33 3.24 3.06
N LEU A 187 28.34 2.65 3.72
CA LEU A 187 28.37 1.20 3.96
C LEU A 187 27.30 0.80 4.97
N TRP A 188 27.23 1.52 6.09
CA TRP A 188 26.21 1.27 7.10
C TRP A 188 24.81 1.45 6.51
N ILE A 189 24.59 2.50 5.71
CA ILE A 189 23.31 2.75 5.03
C ILE A 189 22.98 1.61 4.07
N TYR A 190 23.96 1.11 3.32
CA TYR A 190 23.74 -0.02 2.43
C TYR A 190 23.31 -1.28 3.19
N GLU A 191 24.03 -1.63 4.25
CA GLU A 191 23.74 -2.82 5.05
C GLU A 191 22.39 -2.75 5.77
N ASN A 192 21.99 -1.57 6.25
CA ASN A 192 20.82 -1.41 7.11
C ASN A 192 19.57 -0.96 6.36
N PHE A 193 19.69 -0.20 5.26
CA PHE A 193 18.54 0.36 4.53
C PHE A 193 18.32 -0.27 3.16
N VAL A 194 19.39 -0.77 2.51
CA VAL A 194 19.33 -1.29 1.13
C VAL A 194 19.23 -2.82 1.11
N ILE A 195 20.11 -3.53 1.81
CA ILE A 195 20.10 -5.01 1.86
C ILE A 195 18.75 -5.59 2.35
N PRO A 196 18.09 -5.04 3.39
CA PRO A 196 16.81 -5.58 3.83
C PRO A 196 15.73 -5.49 2.74
N LYS A 197 15.77 -4.45 1.90
CA LYS A 197 14.82 -4.23 0.80
C LYS A 197 15.15 -4.98 -0.49
N ARG A 198 16.41 -5.44 -0.67
CA ARG A 198 16.81 -6.19 -1.87
C ARG A 198 15.90 -7.41 -2.06
N LEU A 199 15.31 -7.52 -3.25
CA LEU A 199 14.37 -8.58 -3.61
C LEU A 199 15.06 -9.70 -4.38
N ASP A 200 14.79 -10.94 -4.01
CA ASP A 200 15.10 -12.14 -4.78
C ASP A 200 13.87 -13.05 -4.82
N LEU A 201 13.90 -14.09 -5.66
CA LEU A 201 12.78 -15.02 -5.81
C LEU A 201 12.43 -15.73 -4.49
N ILE A 202 13.42 -16.02 -3.64
CA ILE A 202 13.20 -16.66 -2.34
C ILE A 202 12.40 -15.74 -1.40
N LYS A 203 12.72 -14.45 -1.33
CA LYS A 203 11.97 -13.45 -0.56
C LYS A 203 10.55 -13.26 -1.11
N VAL A 204 10.35 -13.30 -2.43
CA VAL A 204 9.01 -13.29 -3.03
C VAL A 204 8.23 -14.55 -2.62
N GLY A 205 8.87 -15.72 -2.63
CA GLY A 205 8.28 -16.96 -2.12
C GLY A 205 7.96 -16.92 -0.63
N ALA A 206 8.83 -16.31 0.19
CA ALA A 206 8.58 -16.12 1.61
C ALA A 206 7.38 -15.21 1.81
N HIS A 207 7.30 -14.15 1.02
CA HIS A 207 6.16 -13.26 1.04
C HIS A 207 4.85 -13.98 0.69
N TYR A 208 4.81 -14.73 -0.42
CA TYR A 208 3.65 -15.57 -0.77
C TYR A 208 3.28 -16.54 0.37
N ALA A 209 4.28 -17.22 0.95
CA ALA A 209 4.07 -18.19 2.02
C ALA A 209 3.35 -17.60 3.23
N PHE A 210 3.82 -16.45 3.73
CA PHE A 210 3.19 -15.78 4.88
C PHE A 210 1.82 -15.19 4.57
N SER A 211 1.65 -14.56 3.41
CA SER A 211 0.35 -14.01 3.02
C SER A 211 -0.69 -15.12 2.85
N SER A 212 -0.29 -16.30 2.38
CA SER A 212 -1.18 -17.45 2.22
C SER A 212 -1.78 -17.98 3.55
N LEU A 213 -1.25 -17.57 4.71
CA LEU A 213 -1.86 -17.90 6.00
C LEU A 213 -3.19 -17.17 6.22
N TYR A 214 -3.45 -16.09 5.49
CA TYR A 214 -4.64 -15.24 5.65
C TYR A 214 -5.42 -15.04 4.36
N GLU A 215 -4.73 -15.05 3.23
CA GLU A 215 -5.29 -14.81 1.91
C GLU A 215 -5.40 -16.09 1.11
N GLU A 216 -6.44 -16.18 0.29
CA GLU A 216 -6.59 -17.25 -0.69
C GLU A 216 -6.07 -16.78 -2.04
N PHE A 217 -5.00 -17.42 -2.52
CA PHE A 217 -4.45 -17.17 -3.85
C PHE A 217 -5.05 -18.13 -4.87
N GLU A 218 -5.36 -17.61 -6.06
CA GLU A 218 -5.73 -18.42 -7.24
C GLU A 218 -4.57 -19.33 -7.69
N GLU A 219 -4.84 -20.22 -8.66
CA GLU A 219 -3.79 -21.08 -9.23
C GLU A 219 -2.68 -20.28 -9.91
N HIS A 220 -3.08 -19.21 -10.61
CA HIS A 220 -2.18 -18.22 -11.17
C HIS A 220 -2.44 -16.90 -10.46
N SER A 221 -1.40 -16.35 -9.83
CA SER A 221 -1.47 -15.07 -9.12
C SER A 221 -0.24 -14.24 -9.45
N GLN A 222 -0.29 -12.96 -9.08
CA GLN A 222 0.80 -12.03 -9.32
C GLN A 222 1.10 -11.30 -8.02
N ILE A 223 2.38 -11.19 -7.70
CA ILE A 223 2.86 -10.32 -6.62
C ILE A 223 3.86 -9.34 -7.24
N TYR A 224 3.49 -8.06 -7.28
CA TYR A 224 4.26 -7.02 -7.98
C TYR A 224 4.55 -7.42 -9.44
N CYS A 225 5.81 -7.55 -9.85
CA CYS A 225 6.23 -7.97 -11.18
C CYS A 225 6.65 -9.45 -11.24
N TYR A 226 6.10 -10.27 -10.35
CA TYR A 226 6.37 -11.70 -10.28
C TYR A 226 5.09 -12.50 -10.47
N ALA A 227 5.07 -13.32 -11.52
CA ALA A 227 4.03 -14.29 -11.75
C ALA A 227 4.27 -15.52 -10.88
N ILE A 228 3.21 -16.02 -10.23
CA ILE A 228 3.25 -17.16 -9.33
C ILE A 228 2.24 -18.20 -9.81
N ALA A 229 2.72 -19.41 -10.07
CA ALA A 229 1.90 -20.57 -10.35
C ALA A 229 1.94 -21.55 -9.18
N LYS A 230 0.78 -21.81 -8.58
CA LYS A 230 0.59 -22.69 -7.43
C LYS A 230 0.50 -24.14 -7.89
N GLN A 231 1.48 -24.97 -7.51
CA GLN A 231 1.51 -26.39 -7.88
C GLN A 231 0.87 -27.29 -6.84
N ASP A 232 1.15 -27.05 -5.56
CA ASP A 232 0.46 -27.68 -4.45
C ASP A 232 0.34 -26.70 -3.28
N TYR A 233 -0.73 -26.83 -2.52
CA TYR A 233 -1.02 -25.99 -1.37
C TYR A 233 -1.86 -26.73 -0.34
N SER A 234 -1.46 -26.61 0.92
CA SER A 234 -2.17 -27.18 2.06
C SER A 234 -2.12 -26.22 3.22
N LYS A 235 -3.28 -25.93 3.81
CA LYS A 235 -3.42 -25.08 4.99
C LYS A 235 -4.20 -25.81 6.06
N ILE A 236 -3.67 -25.83 7.28
CA ILE A 236 -4.36 -26.33 8.46
C ILE A 236 -4.44 -25.16 9.45
N SER A 237 -5.63 -24.88 9.96
CA SER A 237 -5.88 -23.75 10.86
C SER A 237 -6.61 -24.21 12.13
N ARG A 238 -6.12 -23.71 13.27
CA ARG A 238 -6.67 -23.82 14.62
C ARG A 238 -6.81 -22.40 15.20
N PRO A 239 -7.60 -22.18 16.26
CA PRO A 239 -7.78 -20.86 16.86
C PRO A 239 -6.45 -20.18 17.24
N ASP A 240 -5.53 -20.94 17.82
CA ASP A 240 -4.24 -20.52 18.35
C ASP A 240 -3.05 -20.80 17.42
N ALA A 241 -3.23 -21.54 16.32
CA ALA A 241 -2.12 -21.85 15.41
C ALA A 241 -2.58 -22.07 13.97
N SER A 242 -1.75 -21.77 12.98
CA SER A 242 -1.99 -22.16 11.59
C SER A 242 -0.68 -22.53 10.91
N ILE A 243 -0.76 -23.42 9.92
CA ILE A 243 0.36 -23.83 9.08
C ILE A 243 -0.11 -23.89 7.62
N ALA A 244 0.70 -23.32 6.73
CA ALA A 244 0.54 -23.37 5.29
C ALA A 244 1.82 -23.93 4.67
N MET A 245 1.67 -24.91 3.78
CA MET A 245 2.77 -25.57 3.08
C MET A 245 2.42 -25.67 1.61
N GLY A 246 3.42 -25.56 0.73
CA GLY A 246 3.16 -25.65 -0.68
C GLY A 246 4.39 -25.66 -1.56
N ARG A 247 4.12 -25.84 -2.85
CA ARG A 247 5.09 -25.68 -3.94
C ARG A 247 4.56 -24.68 -4.93
N ILE A 248 5.42 -23.75 -5.31
CA ILE A 248 5.11 -22.66 -6.24
C ILE A 248 6.22 -22.52 -7.26
N HIS A 249 5.84 -22.15 -8.47
CA HIS A 249 6.75 -21.67 -9.47
C HIS A 249 6.65 -20.15 -9.53
N ILE A 250 7.76 -19.45 -9.41
CA ILE A 250 7.82 -17.99 -9.46
C ILE A 250 8.65 -17.58 -10.66
N ALA A 251 8.17 -16.62 -11.45
CA ALA A 251 8.90 -16.04 -12.55
C ALA A 251 8.83 -14.51 -12.51
N SER A 252 9.95 -13.82 -12.76
CA SER A 252 9.95 -12.38 -12.98
C SER A 252 9.38 -12.06 -14.37
N GLU A 253 8.40 -11.18 -14.43
CA GLU A 253 7.85 -10.68 -15.70
C GLU A 253 8.80 -9.70 -16.41
N ILE A 254 9.88 -9.27 -15.74
CA ILE A 254 10.85 -8.32 -16.29
C ILE A 254 12.05 -9.04 -16.88
N THR A 255 12.61 -10.02 -16.16
CA THR A 255 13.85 -10.70 -16.55
C THR A 255 13.62 -12.15 -16.98
N GLU A 256 12.39 -12.67 -16.87
CA GLU A 256 12.04 -14.08 -17.07
C GLU A 256 12.78 -15.04 -16.13
N GLU A 257 13.52 -14.52 -15.15
CA GLU A 257 14.20 -15.31 -14.14
C GLU A 257 13.16 -16.06 -13.32
N GLN A 258 13.30 -17.38 -13.23
CA GLN A 258 12.31 -18.24 -12.64
C GLN A 258 12.95 -19.27 -11.73
N ASP A 259 12.21 -19.67 -10.70
CA ASP A 259 12.61 -20.72 -9.76
C ASP A 259 11.38 -21.46 -9.24
N CYS A 260 11.59 -22.71 -8.83
CA CYS A 260 10.57 -23.51 -8.20
C CYS A 260 10.88 -23.66 -6.72
N LEU A 261 9.95 -23.15 -5.89
CA LEU A 261 10.14 -23.03 -4.46
C LEU A 261 9.19 -23.96 -3.70
N THR A 262 9.74 -24.59 -2.66
CA THR A 262 8.96 -25.21 -1.59
C THR A 262 8.93 -24.27 -0.40
N PHE A 263 7.77 -24.11 0.22
CA PHE A 263 7.61 -23.27 1.40
C PHE A 263 6.84 -23.96 2.53
N CYS A 264 7.11 -23.49 3.75
CA CYS A 264 6.28 -23.70 4.93
C CYS A 264 6.18 -22.36 5.66
N ALA A 265 4.99 -21.96 6.06
CA ALA A 265 4.76 -20.82 6.93
C ALA A 265 3.80 -21.24 8.05
N MET A 266 4.05 -20.78 9.26
CA MET A 266 3.20 -21.05 10.41
C MET A 266 3.06 -19.82 11.30
N ARG A 267 1.88 -19.72 11.92
CA ARG A 267 1.58 -18.80 13.01
C ARG A 267 1.36 -19.61 14.26
N LEU A 268 2.07 -19.27 15.32
CA LEU A 268 1.87 -19.79 16.68
C LEU A 268 1.38 -18.64 17.57
N GLY A 269 0.25 -18.85 18.25
CA GLY A 269 -0.44 -17.81 19.00
C GLY A 269 -0.92 -16.66 18.09
N SER A 270 -0.82 -15.44 18.61
CA SER A 270 -1.29 -14.23 17.92
C SER A 270 -0.21 -13.56 17.04
N HIS A 271 1.07 -13.75 17.33
CA HIS A 271 2.14 -12.91 16.80
C HIS A 271 3.45 -13.62 16.47
N ASP A 272 3.61 -14.92 16.79
CA ASP A 272 4.82 -15.66 16.44
C ASP A 272 4.68 -16.27 15.05
N PHE A 273 5.39 -15.67 14.08
CA PHE A 273 5.40 -16.08 12.69
C PHE A 273 6.74 -16.68 12.34
N LYS A 274 6.71 -17.91 11.82
CA LYS A 274 7.90 -18.60 11.34
C LYS A 274 7.62 -19.22 9.99
N GLY A 275 8.60 -19.21 9.12
CA GLY A 275 8.47 -19.85 7.82
C GLY A 275 9.83 -20.12 7.22
N GLY A 276 9.84 -20.97 6.20
CA GLY A 276 11.02 -21.31 5.45
C GLY A 276 10.68 -21.44 3.98
N VAL A 277 11.63 -21.04 3.13
CA VAL A 277 11.51 -21.15 1.67
C VAL A 277 12.83 -21.64 1.09
N VAL A 278 12.77 -22.64 0.23
CA VAL A 278 13.93 -23.20 -0.46
C VAL A 278 13.64 -23.45 -1.93
N ASN A 279 14.65 -23.28 -2.76
CA ASN A 279 14.63 -23.57 -4.20
C ASN A 279 14.78 -25.06 -4.52
N LYS A 280 13.97 -25.90 -3.84
CA LYS A 280 13.94 -27.35 -4.03
C LYS A 280 12.50 -27.80 -4.19
N CYS A 281 12.10 -28.12 -5.42
CA CYS A 281 10.72 -28.54 -5.75
C CYS A 281 10.50 -30.06 -5.89
N GLY A 282 11.44 -30.88 -5.41
CA GLY A 282 11.34 -32.34 -5.48
C GLY A 282 10.06 -32.84 -4.81
N ALA A 283 9.21 -33.55 -5.57
CA ALA A 283 7.89 -33.98 -5.09
C ALA A 283 7.98 -34.91 -3.87
N GLU A 284 8.96 -35.82 -3.83
CA GLU A 284 9.17 -36.76 -2.72
C GLU A 284 9.63 -36.05 -1.45
N ALA A 285 10.62 -35.17 -1.54
CA ALA A 285 11.12 -34.39 -0.41
C ALA A 285 10.03 -33.49 0.18
N TYR A 286 9.23 -32.86 -0.68
CA TYR A 286 8.08 -32.07 -0.27
C TYR A 286 6.99 -32.93 0.39
N ALA A 287 6.65 -34.10 -0.16
CA ALA A 287 5.66 -34.99 0.43
C ALA A 287 6.07 -35.45 1.83
N SER A 288 7.34 -35.85 2.00
CA SER A 288 7.91 -36.21 3.31
C SER A 288 7.86 -35.04 4.30
N MET A 289 8.27 -33.84 3.89
CA MET A 289 8.18 -32.63 4.72
C MET A 289 6.74 -32.32 5.13
N LYS A 290 5.80 -32.37 4.17
CA LYS A 290 4.37 -32.12 4.40
C LYS A 290 3.80 -33.10 5.42
N GLU A 291 4.13 -34.38 5.33
CA GLU A 291 3.67 -35.42 6.26
C GLU A 291 4.24 -35.21 7.67
N GLU A 292 5.55 -35.00 7.81
CA GLU A 292 6.22 -34.77 9.09
C GLU A 292 5.67 -33.53 9.81
N MET A 293 5.57 -32.41 9.08
CA MET A 293 5.07 -31.13 9.60
C MET A 293 3.58 -31.22 9.97
N SER A 294 2.75 -31.81 9.11
CA SER A 294 1.31 -31.95 9.40
C SER A 294 1.09 -32.82 10.64
N THR A 295 1.83 -33.93 10.75
CA THR A 295 1.73 -34.83 11.91
C THR A 295 2.14 -34.14 13.22
N ALA A 296 3.23 -33.37 13.21
CA ALA A 296 3.68 -32.61 14.37
C ALA A 296 2.68 -31.51 14.76
N PHE A 297 2.14 -30.80 13.77
CA PHE A 297 1.10 -29.79 13.96
C PHE A 297 -0.17 -30.40 14.54
N ASP A 298 -0.59 -31.57 14.05
CA ASP A 298 -1.81 -32.21 14.51
C ASP A 298 -1.74 -32.65 15.97
N LYS A 299 -0.55 -33.08 16.41
CA LYS A 299 -0.24 -33.45 17.80
C LYS A 299 0.03 -32.25 18.72
N GLY A 300 0.09 -31.02 18.18
CA GLY A 300 0.41 -29.81 18.96
C GLY A 300 1.87 -29.74 19.42
N LEU A 301 2.80 -30.40 18.71
CA LEU A 301 4.22 -30.45 19.04
C LEU A 301 4.96 -29.23 18.46
N TYR A 302 4.68 -28.04 18.98
CA TYR A 302 5.19 -26.78 18.42
C TYR A 302 6.73 -26.64 18.48
N THR A 303 7.38 -27.17 19.52
CA THR A 303 8.86 -27.18 19.59
C THR A 303 9.46 -28.05 18.48
N ASP A 304 8.84 -29.19 18.19
CA ASP A 304 9.30 -30.09 17.13
C ASP A 304 9.11 -29.47 15.76
N LEU A 305 8.04 -28.70 15.54
CA LEU A 305 7.82 -27.94 14.30
C LEU A 305 8.94 -26.95 14.01
N VAL A 306 9.43 -26.23 15.03
CA VAL A 306 10.56 -25.31 14.87
C VAL A 306 11.83 -26.06 14.47
N LEU A 307 12.10 -27.20 15.11
CA LEU A 307 13.26 -28.04 14.78
C LEU A 307 13.16 -28.66 13.38
N LEU A 308 11.95 -29.06 12.97
CA LEU A 308 11.68 -29.54 11.61
C LEU A 308 11.88 -28.42 10.59
N MET A 309 11.51 -27.18 10.92
CA MET A 309 11.74 -26.02 10.05
C MET A 309 13.24 -25.84 9.80
N ASP A 310 14.04 -25.82 10.86
CA ASP A 310 15.51 -25.71 10.77
C ASP A 310 16.11 -26.86 9.94
N ARG A 311 15.58 -28.08 10.08
CA ARG A 311 16.04 -29.25 9.32
C ARG A 311 15.76 -29.13 7.82
N HIS A 312 14.53 -28.74 7.45
CA HIS A 312 14.08 -28.72 6.06
C HIS A 312 14.51 -27.46 5.30
N PHE A 313 14.62 -26.32 5.98
CA PHE A 313 14.90 -25.01 5.37
C PHE A 313 16.28 -24.43 5.75
N GLY A 314 16.94 -24.96 6.77
CA GLY A 314 18.28 -24.55 7.18
C GLY A 314 18.32 -23.09 7.65
N THR A 315 19.21 -22.29 7.06
CA THR A 315 19.32 -20.85 7.33
C THR A 315 18.26 -20.01 6.62
N HIS A 316 17.40 -20.60 5.78
CA HIS A 316 16.36 -19.89 5.02
C HIS A 316 15.08 -19.74 5.83
N ASN A 317 15.24 -19.42 7.11
CA ASN A 317 14.12 -19.15 8.00
C ASN A 317 13.79 -17.67 7.98
N TYR A 318 12.50 -17.39 7.85
CA TYR A 318 11.93 -16.07 7.78
C TYR A 318 10.94 -15.89 8.93
N SER A 319 10.84 -14.66 9.38
CA SER A 319 9.82 -14.19 10.33
C SER A 319 9.05 -13.04 9.70
N LEU A 320 8.03 -12.56 10.39
CA LEU A 320 7.30 -11.36 9.98
C LEU A 320 8.24 -10.16 9.73
N THR A 321 9.33 -10.03 10.50
CA THR A 321 10.30 -8.95 10.34
C THR A 321 11.06 -8.98 9.02
N ASN A 322 11.06 -10.11 8.30
CA ASN A 322 11.75 -10.28 7.03
C ASN A 322 10.88 -10.01 5.80
N LEU A 323 9.56 -9.81 5.97
CA LEU A 323 8.64 -9.52 4.88
C LEU A 323 8.78 -8.09 4.32
N PHE A 324 7.96 -7.74 3.33
CA PHE A 324 7.87 -6.36 2.82
C PHE A 324 7.09 -5.47 3.78
N THR A 325 7.39 -4.18 3.81
CA THR A 325 6.80 -3.25 4.78
C THR A 325 5.28 -3.17 4.68
N ASP A 326 4.75 -3.07 3.46
CA ASP A 326 3.31 -2.96 3.22
C ASP A 326 2.59 -4.26 3.63
N GLU A 327 3.26 -5.39 3.43
CA GLU A 327 2.71 -6.72 3.70
C GLU A 327 2.79 -7.08 5.19
N LYS A 328 3.86 -6.65 5.87
CA LYS A 328 3.90 -6.64 7.34
C LYS A 328 2.72 -5.85 7.89
N ARG A 329 2.49 -4.64 7.36
CA ARG A 329 1.40 -3.78 7.81
C ARG A 329 0.05 -4.46 7.57
N LYS A 330 -0.15 -5.09 6.42
CA LYS A 330 -1.37 -5.84 6.09
C LYS A 330 -1.62 -6.99 7.08
N ILE A 331 -0.64 -7.87 7.29
CA ILE A 331 -0.74 -9.00 8.23
C ILE A 331 -0.96 -8.50 9.66
N LEU A 332 -0.22 -7.48 10.10
CA LEU A 332 -0.38 -6.90 11.43
C LEU A 332 -1.77 -6.29 11.63
N ASN A 333 -2.29 -5.57 10.65
CA ASN A 333 -3.63 -4.99 10.73
C ASN A 333 -4.70 -6.09 10.86
N ILE A 334 -4.61 -7.18 10.10
CA ILE A 334 -5.53 -8.32 10.25
C ILE A 334 -5.52 -8.88 11.68
N ILE A 335 -4.33 -9.02 12.28
CA ILE A 335 -4.19 -9.52 13.66
C ILE A 335 -4.76 -8.50 14.66
N ILE A 336 -4.42 -7.22 14.50
CA ILE A 336 -4.86 -6.13 15.38
C ILE A 336 -6.39 -6.03 15.33
N ASP A 337 -6.97 -5.97 14.14
CA ASP A 337 -8.41 -5.83 13.92
C ASP A 337 -9.17 -6.99 14.55
N LYS A 338 -8.67 -8.23 14.39
CA LYS A 338 -9.25 -9.41 15.04
C LYS A 338 -9.22 -9.30 16.57
N ASN A 339 -8.09 -8.95 17.15
CA ASN A 339 -7.97 -8.81 18.62
C ASN A 339 -8.82 -7.65 19.16
N ILE A 340 -8.92 -6.54 18.42
CA ILE A 340 -9.80 -5.42 18.77
C ILE A 340 -11.26 -5.88 18.77
N ALA A 341 -11.69 -6.62 17.73
CA ALA A 341 -13.05 -7.14 17.65
C ALA A 341 -13.39 -8.09 18.82
N GLU A 342 -12.48 -9.00 19.16
CA GLU A 342 -12.63 -9.89 20.33
C GLU A 342 -12.73 -9.08 21.64
N GLY A 343 -11.87 -8.08 21.84
CA GLY A 343 -11.92 -7.20 23.01
C GLY A 343 -13.21 -6.38 23.10
N ILE A 344 -13.77 -5.92 21.97
CA ILE A 344 -15.07 -5.23 21.92
C ILE A 344 -16.18 -6.15 22.43
N ASN A 345 -16.17 -7.43 22.06
CA ASN A 345 -17.17 -8.40 22.55
C ASN A 345 -17.10 -8.58 24.07
N ASP A 346 -15.89 -8.61 24.64
CA ASP A 346 -15.70 -8.68 26.09
C ASP A 346 -16.25 -7.43 26.80
N TYR A 347 -16.00 -6.24 26.23
CA TYR A 347 -16.55 -4.99 26.76
C TYR A 347 -18.08 -4.95 26.66
N GLN A 348 -18.68 -5.43 25.57
CA GLN A 348 -20.12 -5.55 25.42
C GLN A 348 -20.72 -6.47 26.48
N ALA A 349 -20.13 -7.66 26.68
CA ALA A 349 -20.57 -8.60 27.69
C ALA A 349 -20.46 -8.02 29.12
N MET A 350 -19.38 -7.27 29.40
CA MET A 350 -19.22 -6.57 30.66
C MET A 350 -20.27 -5.47 30.84
N PHE A 351 -20.48 -4.64 29.82
CA PHE A 351 -21.45 -3.56 29.84
C PHE A 351 -22.86 -4.10 30.13
N GLU A 352 -23.33 -5.08 29.36
CA GLU A 352 -24.66 -5.66 29.54
C GLU A 352 -24.84 -6.30 30.92
N ARG A 353 -23.83 -7.01 31.43
CA ARG A 353 -23.88 -7.57 32.81
C ARG A 353 -23.96 -6.49 33.88
N SER A 354 -23.27 -5.36 33.68
CA SER A 354 -23.24 -4.25 34.64
C SER A 354 -24.38 -3.26 34.50
N ARG A 355 -25.14 -3.31 33.40
CA ARG A 355 -26.12 -2.30 33.01
C ARG A 355 -27.16 -2.01 34.09
N SER A 356 -27.81 -3.04 34.63
CA SER A 356 -28.82 -2.86 35.69
C SER A 356 -28.27 -2.23 36.96
N LEU A 357 -26.99 -2.49 37.28
CA LEU A 357 -26.32 -1.87 38.42
C LEU A 357 -25.94 -0.41 38.11
N MET A 358 -25.48 -0.12 36.89
CA MET A 358 -25.22 1.25 36.46
C MET A 358 -26.50 2.10 36.52
N GLU A 359 -27.63 1.56 36.06
CA GLU A 359 -28.95 2.18 36.18
C GLU A 359 -29.27 2.54 37.64
N PHE A 360 -29.15 1.57 38.54
CA PHE A 360 -29.38 1.80 39.96
C PHE A 360 -28.45 2.87 40.56
N ILE A 361 -27.14 2.82 40.27
CA ILE A 361 -26.15 3.80 40.75
C ILE A 361 -26.50 5.22 40.29
N TYR A 362 -26.94 5.36 39.04
CA TYR A 362 -27.37 6.63 38.46
C TYR A 362 -28.61 7.17 39.19
N ASP A 363 -29.62 6.33 39.42
CA ASP A 363 -30.87 6.72 40.08
C ASP A 363 -30.66 7.15 41.54
N VAL A 364 -29.73 6.52 42.25
CA VAL A 364 -29.36 6.91 43.63
C VAL A 364 -28.33 8.04 43.69
N HIS A 365 -28.00 8.66 42.56
CA HIS A 365 -27.10 9.82 42.46
C HIS A 365 -25.69 9.56 43.01
N MET A 366 -25.19 8.32 42.90
CA MET A 366 -23.82 7.98 43.28
C MET A 366 -22.86 8.16 42.10
N PRO A 367 -21.58 8.51 42.35
CA PRO A 367 -20.57 8.57 41.30
C PRO A 367 -20.41 7.22 40.58
N MET A 368 -20.49 7.24 39.25
CA MET A 368 -20.33 6.03 38.43
C MET A 368 -18.88 5.51 38.51
N PRO A 369 -18.65 4.24 38.86
CA PRO A 369 -17.32 3.65 38.78
C PRO A 369 -16.74 3.73 37.37
N GLN A 370 -15.52 4.27 37.25
CA GLN A 370 -14.87 4.50 35.95
C GLN A 370 -14.76 3.24 35.09
N VAL A 371 -14.59 2.08 35.72
CA VAL A 371 -14.49 0.79 35.03
C VAL A 371 -15.74 0.45 34.22
N PHE A 372 -16.94 0.85 34.68
CA PHE A 372 -18.18 0.65 33.93
C PHE A 372 -18.29 1.58 32.73
N LEU A 373 -17.85 2.84 32.88
CA LEU A 373 -17.81 3.80 31.78
C LEU A 373 -16.82 3.36 30.68
N LEU A 374 -15.65 2.85 31.07
CA LEU A 374 -14.65 2.32 30.14
C LEU A 374 -15.16 1.10 29.35
N ALA A 375 -16.06 0.30 29.92
CA ALA A 375 -16.72 -0.79 29.19
C ALA A 375 -17.88 -0.31 28.32
N ALA A 376 -18.66 0.67 28.80
CA ALA A 376 -19.79 1.23 28.07
C ALA A 376 -19.38 1.91 26.76
N GLN A 377 -18.24 2.61 26.74
CA GLN A 377 -17.79 3.34 25.56
C GLN A 377 -17.59 2.46 24.31
N PRO A 378 -16.70 1.44 24.30
CA PRO A 378 -16.52 0.57 23.14
C PRO A 378 -17.79 -0.24 22.82
N ALA A 379 -18.56 -0.66 23.84
CA ALA A 379 -19.80 -1.40 23.63
C ALA A 379 -20.86 -0.58 22.87
N LEU A 380 -21.10 0.66 23.30
CA LEU A 380 -22.09 1.56 22.68
C LEU A 380 -21.63 2.06 21.30
N ASN A 381 -20.34 2.32 21.11
CA ASN A 381 -19.81 2.66 19.79
C ASN A 381 -19.98 1.50 18.78
N ALA A 382 -19.68 0.26 19.19
CA ALA A 382 -19.87 -0.92 18.34
C ALA A 382 -21.35 -1.19 18.04
N ALA A 383 -22.23 -0.98 19.02
CA ALA A 383 -23.69 -1.10 18.82
C ALA A 383 -24.21 -0.02 17.85
N LEU A 384 -23.77 1.23 18.01
CA LEU A 384 -24.13 2.34 17.14
C LEU A 384 -23.68 2.07 15.70
N LYS A 385 -22.42 1.63 15.52
CA LYS A 385 -21.87 1.24 14.22
C LYS A 385 -22.69 0.13 13.58
N THR A 386 -22.98 -0.94 14.31
CA THR A 386 -23.79 -2.07 13.80
C THR A 386 -25.18 -1.62 13.35
N ALA A 387 -25.81 -0.70 14.08
CA ALA A 387 -27.13 -0.18 13.75
C ALA A 387 -27.11 0.75 12.51
N LEU A 388 -26.01 1.47 12.27
CA LEU A 388 -25.86 2.40 11.14
C LEU A 388 -25.40 1.74 9.84
N ILE A 389 -24.89 0.51 9.89
CA ILE A 389 -24.41 -0.24 8.70
C ILE A 389 -25.52 -1.10 8.05
N GLN A 390 -26.67 -1.27 8.71
CA GLN A 390 -27.79 -2.03 8.14
C GLN A 390 -28.33 -1.36 6.87
N GLU A 391 -28.87 -2.16 5.94
CA GLU A 391 -29.54 -1.63 4.73
C GLU A 391 -30.74 -0.75 5.10
N GLU A 392 -31.55 -1.21 6.07
CA GLU A 392 -32.61 -0.42 6.70
C GLU A 392 -32.21 -0.06 8.13
N ILE A 393 -32.12 1.24 8.41
CA ILE A 393 -31.70 1.74 9.73
C ILE A 393 -32.90 1.74 10.68
N ASP A 394 -32.83 0.94 11.74
CA ASP A 394 -33.77 0.98 12.86
C ASP A 394 -33.53 2.26 13.69
N THR A 395 -34.29 3.31 13.37
CA THR A 395 -34.20 4.62 14.04
C THR A 395 -34.43 4.52 15.55
N GLU A 396 -35.33 3.65 16.01
CA GLU A 396 -35.62 3.48 17.43
C GLU A 396 -34.45 2.80 18.17
N ALA A 397 -33.80 1.82 17.53
CA ALA A 397 -32.58 1.22 18.06
C ALA A 397 -31.45 2.26 18.17
N VAL A 398 -31.22 3.05 17.12
CA VAL A 398 -30.18 4.09 17.15
C VAL A 398 -30.47 5.14 18.23
N GLN A 399 -31.70 5.64 18.33
CA GLN A 399 -32.09 6.60 19.37
C GLN A 399 -31.87 6.05 20.79
N ARG A 400 -32.20 4.77 21.04
CA ARG A 400 -31.91 4.10 22.33
C ARG A 400 -30.41 4.04 22.63
N ILE A 401 -29.57 3.82 21.63
CA ILE A 401 -28.11 3.79 21.80
C ILE A 401 -27.58 5.21 22.08
N VAL A 402 -28.02 6.21 21.32
CA VAL A 402 -27.64 7.62 21.49
C VAL A 402 -28.06 8.15 22.86
N ALA A 403 -29.25 7.79 23.34
CA ALA A 403 -29.71 8.13 24.68
C ALA A 403 -28.76 7.58 25.76
N GLN A 404 -28.26 6.35 25.60
CA GLN A 404 -27.27 5.77 26.50
C GLN A 404 -25.91 6.46 26.37
N VAL A 405 -25.48 6.79 25.15
CA VAL A 405 -24.24 7.54 24.90
C VAL A 405 -24.24 8.87 25.68
N ARG A 406 -25.35 9.61 25.59
CA ARG A 406 -25.55 10.87 26.30
C ARG A 406 -25.64 10.67 27.82
N LYS A 407 -26.42 9.69 28.29
CA LYS A 407 -26.62 9.40 29.72
C LYS A 407 -25.30 9.06 30.42
N TRP A 408 -24.49 8.22 29.79
CA TRP A 408 -23.21 7.76 30.34
C TRP A 408 -22.05 8.70 29.98
N GLN A 409 -22.30 9.76 29.21
CA GLN A 409 -21.30 10.74 28.74
C GLN A 409 -20.09 10.07 28.08
N VAL A 410 -20.32 9.01 27.32
CA VAL A 410 -19.25 8.31 26.61
C VAL A 410 -18.94 9.04 25.30
N LYS A 411 -17.65 9.06 24.93
CA LYS A 411 -17.21 9.67 23.67
C LYS A 411 -17.55 8.77 22.48
N VAL A 412 -18.12 9.35 21.43
CA VAL A 412 -18.37 8.66 20.16
C VAL A 412 -17.10 8.64 19.32
N ASP A 413 -16.86 7.55 18.60
CA ASP A 413 -15.79 7.43 17.61
C ASP A 413 -16.18 8.18 16.32
N GLU A 414 -15.85 9.47 16.30
CA GLU A 414 -16.30 10.44 15.29
C GLU A 414 -15.90 10.07 13.85
N PRO A 415 -14.63 9.76 13.51
CA PRO A 415 -14.24 9.58 12.11
C PRO A 415 -14.92 8.39 11.42
N GLU A 416 -15.01 7.26 12.11
CA GLU A 416 -15.59 6.05 11.54
C GLU A 416 -17.12 6.14 11.48
N THR A 417 -17.75 6.66 12.54
CA THR A 417 -19.21 6.83 12.61
C THR A 417 -19.70 7.86 11.59
N GLU A 418 -18.98 8.99 11.41
CA GLU A 418 -19.28 10.00 10.39
C GLU A 418 -19.22 9.41 8.97
N PHE A 419 -18.21 8.58 8.69
CA PHE A 419 -18.06 7.95 7.38
C PHE A 419 -19.29 7.11 6.98
N PHE A 420 -19.76 6.25 7.89
CA PHE A 420 -20.93 5.40 7.62
C PHE A 420 -22.20 6.25 7.45
N MET A 421 -22.37 7.26 8.30
CA MET A 421 -23.54 8.14 8.25
C MET A 421 -23.59 8.94 6.95
N ARG A 422 -22.46 9.53 6.56
CA ARG A 422 -22.33 10.26 5.30
C ARG A 422 -22.64 9.36 4.10
N ARG A 423 -22.05 8.16 4.05
CA ARG A 423 -22.23 7.24 2.92
C ARG A 423 -23.69 6.81 2.74
N HIS A 424 -24.42 6.60 3.83
CA HIS A 424 -25.85 6.29 3.76
C HIS A 424 -26.66 7.50 3.27
N ALA A 425 -26.39 8.71 3.78
CA ALA A 425 -27.04 9.94 3.29
C ALA A 425 -26.80 10.18 1.79
N GLU A 426 -25.56 9.96 1.33
CA GLU A 426 -25.17 10.05 -0.09
C GLU A 426 -25.91 9.02 -0.95
N SER A 427 -26.13 7.81 -0.44
CA SER A 427 -26.89 6.77 -1.13
C SER A 427 -28.36 7.15 -1.30
N LEU A 428 -29.01 7.62 -0.23
CA LEU A 428 -30.41 8.09 -0.28
C LEU A 428 -30.57 9.29 -1.23
N SER A 429 -29.63 10.24 -1.17
CA SER A 429 -29.60 11.41 -2.05
C SER A 429 -29.48 11.03 -3.53
N ARG A 430 -28.62 10.06 -3.85
CA ARG A 430 -28.49 9.54 -5.22
C ARG A 430 -29.77 8.87 -5.70
N ALA A 431 -30.39 8.02 -4.87
CA ALA A 431 -31.66 7.38 -5.20
C ALA A 431 -32.77 8.42 -5.44
N LEU A 432 -32.78 9.53 -4.70
CA LEU A 432 -33.75 10.62 -4.91
C LEU A 432 -33.48 11.39 -6.21
N THR A 433 -32.22 11.50 -6.62
CA THR A 433 -31.86 12.12 -7.90
C THR A 433 -32.30 11.26 -9.08
N GLU A 434 -32.29 9.93 -8.92
CA GLU A 434 -32.74 8.96 -9.93
C GLU A 434 -34.27 8.89 -10.04
N ASP A 435 -35.00 8.97 -8.92
CA ASP A 435 -36.46 9.10 -8.88
C ASP A 435 -36.91 10.33 -8.06
N PRO A 436 -36.88 11.54 -8.66
CA PRO A 436 -37.27 12.76 -7.98
C PRO A 436 -38.73 12.79 -7.51
N SER A 437 -39.60 11.95 -8.06
CA SER A 437 -41.03 11.94 -7.75
C SER A 437 -41.35 11.23 -6.42
N ASN A 438 -40.36 10.53 -5.86
CA ASN A 438 -40.53 9.68 -4.69
C ASN A 438 -40.62 10.46 -3.37
N LEU A 439 -41.86 10.82 -2.99
CA LEU A 439 -42.14 11.48 -1.71
C LEU A 439 -41.78 10.64 -0.49
N HIS A 440 -41.79 9.30 -0.61
CA HIS A 440 -41.41 8.42 0.50
C HIS A 440 -39.93 8.54 0.82
N LEU A 441 -39.09 8.57 -0.22
CA LEU A 441 -37.64 8.74 -0.09
C LEU A 441 -37.27 10.12 0.46
N MET A 442 -38.00 11.18 0.08
CA MET A 442 -37.83 12.49 0.70
C MET A 442 -38.13 12.46 2.20
N ALA A 443 -39.21 11.79 2.61
CA ALA A 443 -39.55 11.64 4.02
C ALA A 443 -38.54 10.77 4.78
N GLU A 444 -37.98 9.75 4.14
CA GLU A 444 -36.92 8.91 4.68
C GLU A 444 -35.63 9.69 4.93
N ILE A 445 -35.19 10.49 3.94
CA ILE A 445 -34.05 11.38 4.09
C ILE A 445 -34.28 12.37 5.23
N GLN A 446 -35.48 12.94 5.37
CA GLN A 446 -35.79 13.83 6.50
C GLN A 446 -35.66 13.12 7.85
N ARG A 447 -36.26 11.93 8.00
CA ARG A 447 -36.12 11.12 9.23
C ARG A 447 -34.67 10.78 9.52
N TYR A 448 -33.90 10.48 8.47
CA TYR A 448 -32.48 10.20 8.63
C TYR A 448 -31.74 11.43 9.12
N MET A 449 -31.93 12.60 8.50
CA MET A 449 -31.33 13.86 8.94
C MET A 449 -31.71 14.22 10.39
N ASP A 450 -32.96 13.95 10.81
CA ASP A 450 -33.38 14.12 12.20
C ASP A 450 -32.58 13.23 13.16
N LEU A 451 -32.33 11.98 12.77
CA LEU A 451 -31.48 11.05 13.52
C LEU A 451 -30.02 11.54 13.59
N LEU A 452 -29.50 12.10 12.48
CA LEU A 452 -28.14 12.64 12.42
C LEU A 452 -27.95 13.79 13.42
N ASP A 453 -28.94 14.67 13.56
CA ASP A 453 -28.92 15.79 14.52
C ASP A 453 -28.89 15.32 15.98
N GLU A 454 -29.32 14.08 16.27
CA GLU A 454 -29.25 13.51 17.62
C GLU A 454 -27.86 12.97 17.99
N ILE A 455 -27.06 12.60 16.99
CA ILE A 455 -25.74 12.02 17.24
C ILE A 455 -24.74 13.17 17.41
N PRO A 456 -23.90 13.17 18.47
CA PRO A 456 -22.98 14.28 18.76
C PRO A 456 -21.74 14.26 17.84
N ILE A 457 -21.96 14.31 16.53
CA ILE A 457 -20.95 14.26 15.47
C ILE A 457 -21.29 15.31 14.41
N ASN A 458 -20.25 15.94 13.85
CA ASN A 458 -20.42 16.81 12.70
C ASN A 458 -20.29 16.01 11.41
N ILE A 459 -21.33 16.04 10.57
CA ILE A 459 -21.35 15.32 9.30
C ILE A 459 -21.06 16.25 8.15
N VAL A 460 -20.25 15.79 7.21
CA VAL A 460 -20.00 16.51 5.96
C VAL A 460 -21.11 16.21 4.96
N LEU A 461 -21.98 17.19 4.70
CA LEU A 461 -23.14 17.05 3.80
C LEU A 461 -22.86 17.44 2.34
N TRP A 462 -21.59 17.62 1.96
CA TRP A 462 -21.20 18.26 0.70
C TRP A 462 -21.86 17.65 -0.55
N GLN A 463 -21.82 16.32 -0.69
CA GLN A 463 -22.41 15.64 -1.85
C GLN A 463 -23.94 15.75 -1.86
N VAL A 464 -24.59 15.49 -0.72
CA VAL A 464 -26.05 15.60 -0.57
C VAL A 464 -26.54 17.03 -0.86
N GLN A 465 -25.78 18.02 -0.42
CA GLN A 465 -26.05 19.44 -0.72
C GLN A 465 -25.94 19.73 -2.22
N ASN A 466 -24.93 19.19 -2.91
CA ASN A 466 -24.77 19.38 -4.35
C ASN A 466 -25.89 18.72 -5.15
N ASP A 467 -26.30 17.50 -4.77
CA ASP A 467 -27.42 16.79 -5.40
C ASP A 467 -28.73 17.60 -5.25
N TYR A 468 -29.02 18.07 -4.03
CA TYR A 468 -30.17 18.95 -3.78
C TYR A 468 -30.11 20.24 -4.61
N TYR A 469 -28.95 20.89 -4.66
CA TYR A 469 -28.76 22.12 -5.43
C TYR A 469 -29.01 21.90 -6.93
N LEU A 470 -28.55 20.78 -7.48
CA LEU A 470 -28.80 20.43 -8.87
C LEU A 470 -30.30 20.21 -9.13
N MET A 471 -30.98 19.46 -8.26
CA MET A 471 -32.43 19.25 -8.33
C MET A 471 -33.20 20.58 -8.20
N ALA A 472 -32.73 21.50 -7.37
CA ALA A 472 -33.31 22.83 -7.21
C ALA A 472 -33.23 23.67 -8.50
N LYS A 473 -32.23 23.44 -9.36
CA LYS A 473 -32.08 24.15 -10.64
C LYS A 473 -32.75 23.46 -11.82
N THR A 474 -32.96 22.15 -11.74
CA THR A 474 -33.44 21.34 -12.87
C THR A 474 -34.87 20.86 -12.67
N ILE A 475 -35.18 20.24 -11.52
CA ILE A 475 -36.46 19.57 -11.24
C ILE A 475 -37.46 20.50 -10.55
N TYR A 476 -37.01 21.28 -9.56
CA TYR A 476 -37.89 22.16 -8.79
C TYR A 476 -38.69 23.18 -9.64
N PRO A 477 -38.12 23.82 -10.68
CA PRO A 477 -38.88 24.70 -11.56
C PRO A 477 -40.03 24.00 -12.31
N GLU A 478 -39.86 22.73 -12.67
CA GLU A 478 -40.91 21.95 -13.34
C GLU A 478 -42.11 21.73 -12.41
N TYR A 479 -41.85 21.32 -11.16
CA TYR A 479 -42.91 21.12 -10.16
C TYR A 479 -43.58 22.44 -9.78
N LEU A 480 -42.84 23.55 -9.79
CA LEU A 480 -43.41 24.89 -9.58
C LEU A 480 -44.40 25.27 -10.68
N ALA A 481 -44.04 25.03 -11.95
CA ALA A 481 -44.93 25.26 -13.09
C ALA A 481 -46.17 24.36 -13.04
N ARG A 482 -46.01 23.07 -12.71
CA ARG A 482 -47.11 22.11 -12.57
C ARG A 482 -48.09 22.51 -11.46
N ALA A 483 -47.58 22.93 -10.30
CA ALA A 483 -48.39 23.45 -9.21
C ALA A 483 -49.18 24.71 -9.64
N GLY A 484 -48.56 25.62 -10.39
CA GLY A 484 -49.24 26.80 -10.96
C GLY A 484 -50.37 26.46 -11.94
N SER A 485 -50.29 25.30 -12.60
CA SER A 485 -51.34 24.79 -13.50
C SER A 485 -52.44 23.97 -12.80
N GLY A 486 -52.34 23.78 -11.47
CA GLY A 486 -53.34 23.06 -10.67
C GLY A 486 -53.19 21.54 -10.66
N GLU A 487 -52.01 20.99 -10.99
CA GLU A 487 -51.75 19.55 -10.92
C GLU A 487 -51.74 19.05 -9.46
N GLU A 488 -52.62 18.09 -9.14
CA GLU A 488 -52.71 17.48 -7.81
C GLU A 488 -51.38 16.81 -7.42
N GLY A 489 -50.94 17.02 -6.17
CA GLY A 489 -49.69 16.45 -5.64
C GLY A 489 -48.43 17.31 -5.84
N SER A 490 -48.42 18.24 -6.81
CA SER A 490 -47.24 19.11 -7.03
C SER A 490 -46.94 20.05 -5.85
N GLY A 491 -47.98 20.55 -5.16
CA GLY A 491 -47.80 21.34 -3.93
C GLY A 491 -47.18 20.54 -2.79
N ILE A 492 -47.57 19.27 -2.61
CA ILE A 492 -47.04 18.38 -1.57
C ILE A 492 -45.55 18.12 -1.81
N TRP A 493 -45.17 17.94 -3.08
CA TRP A 493 -43.78 17.77 -3.47
C TRP A 493 -42.93 19.01 -3.20
N LEU A 494 -43.41 20.20 -3.56
CA LEU A 494 -42.69 21.46 -3.31
C LEU A 494 -42.44 21.68 -1.82
N ASP A 495 -43.43 21.39 -0.97
CA ASP A 495 -43.29 21.49 0.48
C ASP A 495 -42.31 20.46 1.06
N ALA A 496 -42.34 19.22 0.56
CA ALA A 496 -41.39 18.19 0.95
C ALA A 496 -39.94 18.57 0.55
N PHE A 497 -39.75 19.08 -0.67
CA PHE A 497 -38.46 19.50 -1.18
C PHE A 497 -37.91 20.73 -0.45
N ARG A 498 -38.75 21.70 -0.09
CA ARG A 498 -38.34 22.85 0.74
C ARG A 498 -37.84 22.42 2.12
N ARG A 499 -38.57 21.53 2.78
CA ARG A 499 -38.17 20.96 4.08
C ARG A 499 -36.83 20.23 4.02
N LEU A 500 -36.54 19.52 2.92
CA LEU A 500 -35.22 18.92 2.71
C LEU A 500 -34.11 19.98 2.65
N GLY A 501 -34.33 21.07 1.91
CA GLY A 501 -33.32 22.14 1.81
C GLY A 501 -33.03 22.82 3.14
N GLU A 502 -34.04 23.00 4.00
CA GLU A 502 -33.85 23.47 5.38
C GLU A 502 -32.99 22.50 6.20
N ARG A 503 -33.26 21.19 6.11
CA ARG A 503 -32.46 20.15 6.78
C ARG A 503 -31.02 20.09 6.27
N PHE A 504 -30.81 20.34 4.99
CA PHE A 504 -29.47 20.47 4.40
C PHE A 504 -28.81 21.82 4.67
N ARG A 505 -29.43 22.68 5.49
CA ARG A 505 -28.91 23.98 5.94
C ARG A 505 -28.72 25.00 4.80
N PHE A 506 -29.54 24.91 3.75
CA PHE A 506 -29.56 25.91 2.69
C PHE A 506 -30.37 27.15 3.08
N ASN A 507 -29.92 28.32 2.61
CA ASN A 507 -30.77 29.49 2.51
C ASN A 507 -31.70 29.32 1.30
N LEU A 508 -32.93 28.86 1.55
CA LEU A 508 -33.88 28.53 0.48
C LEU A 508 -34.13 29.69 -0.50
N GLY A 509 -34.18 30.94 -0.03
CA GLY A 509 -34.41 32.11 -0.88
C GLY A 509 -33.27 32.42 -1.85
N ALA A 510 -32.06 31.92 -1.59
CA ALA A 510 -30.93 32.05 -2.51
C ALA A 510 -30.84 30.88 -3.51
N VAL A 511 -31.42 29.73 -3.18
CA VAL A 511 -31.24 28.47 -3.92
C VAL A 511 -32.44 28.17 -4.81
N LEU A 512 -33.64 28.32 -4.27
CA LEU A 512 -34.89 28.04 -4.97
C LEU A 512 -35.34 29.29 -5.75
N PRO A 513 -35.79 29.15 -7.00
CA PRO A 513 -36.42 30.26 -7.72
C PRO A 513 -37.70 30.69 -6.98
N GLU A 514 -37.91 32.00 -6.89
CA GLU A 514 -39.16 32.57 -6.36
C GLU A 514 -40.34 32.25 -7.29
N ALA A 515 -41.51 32.07 -6.69
CA ALA A 515 -42.77 31.76 -7.38
C ALA A 515 -43.34 32.98 -8.09
#